data_AF-A0A7K1T360-F1
#
_entry.id   AF-A0A7K1T360-F1
#
_cell.length_a   1.000
_cell.length_b   1.000
_cell.length_c   1.000
_cell.angle_alpha   90.00
_cell.angle_beta   90.00
_cell.angle_gamma   90.00
#
_symmetry.space_group_name_H-M   'P 1'
#
loop_
_entity.id
_entity.type
_entity.pdbx_description
1 polymer ?
#
loop_
_entity_poly.entity_id
_entity_poly.type
_entity_poly.pdbx_seq_one_letter_code
_entity_poly.pdbx_strand_id
1 'polypeptide(L)'
;MAGFPWVAAASAPPTPAVRSRLLRCGIRCPYDLFNQAFAYYDTGEPGHVNIPAYFICDAACWATYSLPGHTVGAVGDGEDSYFNETYGGEASDPSEVPAHFVKADTLEELAEKLGIDAAGLAAEIATFNENAAKGVDPVYHRGEKHLDINTTGVMAGSRTDLANPVLAPLATGPFYGAVYVPGTCGTAGGLTINENAQVVNVNGEPIEHLYAVGNCSSGVSGGTYVHGGISLGSGAVMSWVAVNHVLAAKA
;
A
#
# COMPACT_ATOMS: atom_id res chain seq x y z
N MET A 1 6.46 6.16 -1.80
CA MET A 1 6.09 4.78 -1.42
C MET A 1 5.32 4.17 -2.58
N ALA A 2 5.81 3.05 -3.11
CA ALA A 2 5.53 2.62 -4.46
C ALA A 2 4.38 1.60 -4.58
N GLY A 3 3.53 1.73 -5.60
CA GLY A 3 2.67 0.72 -6.19
C GLY A 3 3.51 -0.30 -6.96
N PHE A 4 3.91 -1.35 -6.28
CA PHE A 4 4.70 -2.43 -6.85
C PHE A 4 3.80 -3.48 -7.56
N PRO A 5 4.33 -4.32 -8.46
CA PRO A 5 3.62 -5.46 -9.06
C PRO A 5 3.25 -6.53 -8.02
N TRP A 6 2.09 -6.38 -7.36
CA TRP A 6 1.60 -7.38 -6.41
C TRP A 6 0.45 -8.25 -6.95
N VAL A 7 0.41 -9.49 -6.47
CA VAL A 7 -0.78 -10.36 -6.46
C VAL A 7 -1.21 -10.48 -5.01
N ALA A 8 -2.43 -10.07 -4.69
CA ALA A 8 -3.03 -10.37 -3.39
C ALA A 8 -3.74 -11.72 -3.49
N ALA A 9 -3.26 -12.70 -2.75
CA ALA A 9 -3.98 -13.95 -2.50
C ALA A 9 -4.75 -13.80 -1.18
N ALA A 10 -5.91 -14.44 -1.03
CA ALA A 10 -6.59 -14.56 0.27
C ALA A 10 -6.84 -16.05 0.53
N SER A 11 -6.52 -16.52 1.73
CA SER A 11 -6.86 -17.86 2.21
C SER A 11 -6.94 -17.86 3.74
N ALA A 12 -7.81 -18.73 4.26
CA ALA A 12 -7.94 -19.05 5.67
C ALA A 12 -7.67 -20.57 5.90
N PRO A 13 -7.22 -20.99 7.10
CA PRO A 13 -6.89 -22.39 7.45
C PRO A 13 -8.14 -23.31 7.56
N PRO A 14 -7.98 -24.64 7.69
CA PRO A 14 -8.77 -25.63 6.95
C PRO A 14 -10.14 -25.90 7.58
N THR A 15 -11.21 -25.49 6.90
CA THR A 15 -12.55 -26.06 7.09
C THR A 15 -13.05 -26.67 5.78
N PRO A 16 -13.64 -27.88 5.80
CA PRO A 16 -13.94 -28.66 4.60
C PRO A 16 -15.23 -28.21 3.90
N ALA A 17 -15.41 -26.90 3.73
CA ALA A 17 -16.49 -26.29 2.97
C ALA A 17 -15.87 -25.33 1.94
N VAL A 18 -15.96 -25.73 0.67
CA VAL A 18 -15.56 -25.05 -0.57
C VAL A 18 -15.57 -23.50 -0.47
N ARG A 19 -14.40 -22.86 -0.40
CA ARG A 19 -14.23 -21.44 -0.78
C ARG A 19 -12.89 -21.21 -1.49
N SER A 20 -12.93 -21.22 -2.81
CA SER A 20 -11.81 -21.13 -3.75
C SER A 20 -11.49 -19.70 -4.21
N ARG A 21 -11.56 -18.69 -3.32
CA ARG A 21 -11.46 -17.28 -3.76
C ARG A 21 -10.16 -16.63 -3.30
N LEU A 22 -9.12 -16.86 -4.07
CA LEU A 22 -7.99 -15.94 -4.14
C LEU A 22 -8.47 -14.70 -4.89
N LEU A 23 -8.84 -13.67 -4.13
CA LEU A 23 -9.21 -12.39 -4.71
C LEU A 23 -7.96 -11.54 -4.78
N ARG A 24 -7.45 -11.35 -6.01
CA ARG A 24 -6.58 -10.20 -6.29
C ARG A 24 -7.28 -8.93 -5.80
N CYS A 25 -6.54 -8.07 -5.13
CA CYS A 25 -6.98 -6.70 -4.94
C CYS A 25 -6.27 -5.88 -6.01
N GLY A 26 -7.05 -5.21 -6.86
CA GLY A 26 -6.51 -4.20 -7.76
C GLY A 26 -5.84 -3.11 -6.94
N ILE A 27 -4.51 -3.00 -7.02
CA ILE A 27 -3.76 -1.86 -6.45
C ILE A 27 -3.90 -0.67 -7.40
N ARG A 28 -5.16 -0.28 -7.64
CA ARG A 28 -5.60 0.75 -8.59
C ARG A 28 -5.57 2.16 -7.99
N CYS A 29 -5.04 2.30 -6.79
CA CYS A 29 -5.55 3.35 -5.92
C CYS A 29 -4.56 3.77 -4.85
N PRO A 30 -4.67 5.01 -4.36
CA PRO A 30 -3.93 5.42 -3.19
C PRO A 30 -4.25 4.47 -2.03
N TYR A 31 -3.32 4.37 -1.09
CA TYR A 31 -3.34 3.33 -0.06
C TYR A 31 -4.60 3.35 0.82
N ASP A 32 -5.32 4.47 0.90
CA ASP A 32 -6.61 4.56 1.58
C ASP A 32 -7.69 3.71 0.89
N LEU A 33 -7.82 3.85 -0.43
CA LEU A 33 -8.74 3.06 -1.25
C LEU A 33 -8.30 1.60 -1.33
N PHE A 34 -7.00 1.32 -1.31
CA PHE A 34 -6.50 -0.05 -1.24
C PHE A 34 -6.87 -0.67 0.11
N ASN A 35 -6.70 0.06 1.21
CA ASN A 35 -7.13 -0.36 2.55
C ASN A 35 -8.63 -0.63 2.64
N GLN A 36 -9.47 0.09 1.88
CA GLN A 36 -10.93 -0.18 1.85
C GLN A 36 -11.27 -1.56 1.31
N ALA A 37 -10.42 -2.17 0.46
CA ALA A 37 -10.66 -3.54 -0.01
C ALA A 37 -10.59 -4.58 1.13
N PHE A 38 -9.86 -4.28 2.20
CA PHE A 38 -9.79 -5.11 3.41
C PHE A 38 -11.03 -4.96 4.30
N ALA A 39 -11.79 -3.87 4.14
CA ALA A 39 -12.98 -3.60 4.96
C ALA A 39 -14.20 -4.44 4.59
N TYR A 40 -14.15 -5.24 3.51
CA TYR A 40 -15.26 -6.11 3.14
C TYR A 40 -15.51 -7.18 4.20
N TYR A 41 -16.68 -7.12 4.82
CA TYR A 41 -17.13 -8.04 5.85
C TYR A 41 -18.24 -8.94 5.27
N ASP A 42 -18.00 -10.25 5.26
CA ASP A 42 -19.02 -11.22 4.85
C ASP A 42 -19.95 -11.52 6.04
N THR A 43 -21.25 -11.29 5.84
CA THR A 43 -22.28 -11.58 6.86
C THR A 43 -22.75 -13.02 6.83
N GLY A 44 -22.53 -13.75 5.73
CA GLY A 44 -22.87 -15.17 5.58
C GLY A 44 -21.85 -16.09 6.26
N GLU A 45 -20.59 -15.68 6.30
CA GLU A 45 -19.54 -16.25 7.15
C GLU A 45 -18.87 -15.11 7.91
N PRO A 46 -19.20 -14.89 9.19
CA PRO A 46 -18.76 -13.73 9.95
C PRO A 46 -17.25 -13.54 9.90
N GLY A 47 -16.78 -12.56 9.11
CA GLY A 47 -15.36 -12.25 9.01
C GLY A 47 -15.00 -11.32 7.86
N HIS A 48 -13.79 -10.76 7.94
CA HIS A 48 -13.18 -10.02 6.85
C HIS A 48 -12.52 -11.01 5.89
N VAL A 49 -13.04 -11.11 4.66
CA VAL A 49 -12.59 -12.12 3.69
C VAL A 49 -11.17 -11.89 3.18
N ASN A 50 -10.66 -10.67 3.33
CA ASN A 50 -9.36 -10.24 2.84
C ASN A 50 -8.35 -9.98 3.97
N ILE A 51 -8.67 -10.37 5.22
CA ILE A 51 -7.76 -10.22 6.36
C ILE A 51 -7.47 -11.61 6.95
N PRO A 52 -6.25 -12.16 6.77
CA PRO A 52 -5.14 -11.58 6.01
C PRO A 52 -5.30 -11.71 4.48
N ALA A 53 -4.61 -10.86 3.74
CA ALA A 53 -4.23 -11.11 2.36
C ALA A 53 -2.76 -11.55 2.32
N TYR A 54 -2.28 -11.96 1.15
CA TYR A 54 -0.92 -12.42 0.94
C TYR A 54 -0.32 -11.68 -0.24
N PHE A 55 0.83 -11.05 -0.01
CA PHE A 55 1.66 -10.54 -1.08
C PHE A 55 2.48 -11.68 -1.68
N ILE A 56 2.50 -11.81 -3.01
CA ILE A 56 3.30 -12.80 -3.75
C ILE A 56 4.14 -12.12 -4.83
N CYS A 57 5.41 -12.49 -4.93
CA CYS A 57 6.28 -12.12 -6.05
C CYS A 57 7.30 -13.20 -6.40
N ASP A 58 8.05 -12.97 -7.49
CA ASP A 58 9.07 -13.88 -8.01
C ASP A 58 10.47 -13.26 -7.88
N ALA A 59 11.50 -13.99 -8.30
CA ALA A 59 12.88 -13.55 -8.19
C ALA A 59 13.18 -12.28 -9.00
N ALA A 60 12.49 -12.08 -10.13
CA ALA A 60 12.65 -10.88 -10.93
C ALA A 60 12.13 -9.64 -10.18
N CYS A 61 10.97 -9.75 -9.54
CA CYS A 61 10.44 -8.69 -8.67
C CYS A 61 11.38 -8.41 -7.49
N TRP A 62 11.83 -9.46 -6.79
CA TRP A 62 12.77 -9.36 -5.66
C TRP A 62 14.07 -8.64 -6.04
N ALA A 63 14.58 -8.89 -7.24
CA ALA A 63 15.81 -8.27 -7.75
C ALA A 63 15.59 -6.89 -8.39
N THR A 64 14.35 -6.44 -8.56
CA THR A 64 14.04 -5.16 -9.22
C THR A 64 13.55 -4.09 -8.23
N TYR A 65 12.84 -4.52 -7.18
CA TYR A 65 12.12 -3.62 -6.29
C TYR A 65 12.57 -3.78 -4.85
N SER A 66 12.87 -2.66 -4.18
CA SER A 66 13.06 -2.66 -2.73
C SER A 66 11.73 -2.94 -2.03
N LEU A 67 11.76 -3.86 -1.08
CA LEU A 67 10.64 -4.35 -0.27
C LEU A 67 10.92 -4.07 1.21
N PRO A 68 9.91 -4.11 2.11
CA PRO A 68 10.17 -3.95 3.53
C PRO A 68 11.24 -4.93 4.03
N GLY A 69 12.38 -4.40 4.50
CA GLY A 69 13.53 -5.19 4.96
C GLY A 69 14.46 -5.75 3.86
N HIS A 70 14.22 -5.45 2.58
CA HIS A 70 15.06 -5.88 1.46
C HIS A 70 15.29 -4.71 0.48
N THR A 71 16.54 -4.31 0.27
CA THR A 71 16.91 -3.15 -0.54
C THR A 71 17.78 -3.60 -1.71
N VAL A 72 17.41 -3.22 -2.93
CA VAL A 72 18.11 -3.65 -4.16
C VAL A 72 19.33 -2.77 -4.49
N GLY A 73 19.66 -1.80 -3.63
CA GLY A 73 20.75 -0.82 -3.79
C GLY A 73 20.24 0.59 -4.02
N ALA A 74 21.13 1.54 -4.36
CA ALA A 74 20.76 2.93 -4.55
C ALA A 74 19.62 3.10 -5.56
N VAL A 75 18.48 3.57 -5.08
CA VAL A 75 17.26 3.71 -5.85
C VAL A 75 17.09 5.19 -6.23
N GLY A 76 17.57 5.61 -7.39
CA GLY A 76 17.42 6.98 -7.92
C GLY A 76 18.72 7.65 -8.39
N ASP A 77 18.61 8.91 -8.82
CA ASP A 77 19.69 9.68 -9.48
C ASP A 77 20.73 10.24 -8.47
N GLY A 78 21.48 9.37 -7.80
CA GLY A 78 22.61 9.75 -6.93
C GLY A 78 22.52 9.24 -5.50
N GLU A 79 23.62 9.37 -4.73
CA GLU A 79 23.71 8.92 -3.33
C GLU A 79 22.67 9.60 -2.42
N ASP A 80 22.33 10.87 -2.68
CA ASP A 80 21.40 11.69 -1.89
C ASP A 80 19.91 11.51 -2.26
N SER A 81 19.53 10.40 -2.89
CA SER A 81 18.13 10.16 -3.22
C SER A 81 17.30 9.95 -1.94
N TYR A 82 16.07 10.50 -1.89
CA TYR A 82 15.13 10.27 -0.79
C TYR A 82 14.91 8.78 -0.48
N PHE A 83 14.98 7.93 -1.50
CA PHE A 83 14.85 6.48 -1.32
C PHE A 83 16.10 5.87 -0.67
N ASN A 84 17.30 6.35 -0.97
CA ASN A 84 18.54 5.89 -0.34
C ASN A 84 18.58 6.29 1.14
N GLU A 85 18.14 7.49 1.49
CA GLU A 85 18.03 7.92 2.90
C GLU A 85 17.01 7.07 3.68
N THR A 86 15.90 6.70 3.04
CA THR A 86 14.78 6.01 3.72
C THR A 86 14.99 4.49 3.83
N TYR A 87 15.55 3.86 2.79
CA TYR A 87 15.70 2.40 2.69
C TYR A 87 17.16 1.90 2.78
N GLY A 88 18.11 2.82 2.99
CA GLY A 88 19.53 2.55 2.88
C GLY A 88 20.00 2.64 1.42
N GLY A 89 21.14 3.26 1.19
CA GLY A 89 21.78 3.30 -0.14
C GLY A 89 22.51 2.00 -0.50
N GLU A 90 22.80 1.16 0.50
CA GLU A 90 23.48 -0.13 0.31
C GLU A 90 22.47 -1.24 0.03
N ALA A 91 22.77 -2.07 -0.97
CA ALA A 91 21.96 -3.24 -1.27
C ALA A 91 22.07 -4.27 -0.15
N SER A 92 20.94 -4.85 0.27
CA SER A 92 20.95 -6.03 1.13
C SER A 92 21.43 -7.25 0.36
N ASP A 93 21.96 -8.26 1.06
CA ASP A 93 22.26 -9.55 0.45
C ASP A 93 20.94 -10.16 -0.08
N PRO A 94 20.79 -10.41 -1.39
CA PRO A 94 19.56 -10.94 -1.95
C PRO A 94 19.24 -12.37 -1.49
N SER A 95 20.19 -13.06 -0.85
CA SER A 95 19.98 -14.36 -0.21
C SER A 95 19.38 -14.25 1.19
N GLU A 96 19.51 -13.09 1.85
CA GLU A 96 18.88 -12.81 3.14
C GLU A 96 17.40 -12.44 2.93
N VAL A 97 16.53 -13.31 3.43
CA VAL A 97 15.08 -13.11 3.38
C VAL A 97 14.62 -12.59 4.74
N PRO A 98 14.01 -11.39 4.83
CA PRO A 98 13.48 -10.87 6.08
C PRO A 98 12.46 -11.83 6.69
N ALA A 99 12.39 -11.89 8.02
CA ALA A 99 11.58 -12.89 8.73
C ALA A 99 10.07 -12.85 8.41
N HIS A 100 9.54 -11.72 7.96
CA HIS A 100 8.14 -11.56 7.52
C HIS A 100 7.88 -12.03 6.08
N PHE A 101 8.92 -12.48 5.37
CA PHE A 101 8.84 -13.11 4.07
C PHE A 101 9.10 -14.61 4.16
N VAL A 102 8.41 -15.34 3.29
CA VAL A 102 8.58 -16.76 3.02
C VAL A 102 9.17 -16.90 1.63
N LYS A 103 10.20 -17.73 1.49
CA LYS A 103 10.83 -18.10 0.21
C LYS A 103 10.56 -19.57 -0.11
N ALA A 104 10.27 -19.87 -1.36
CA ALA A 104 10.07 -21.24 -1.87
C ALA A 104 10.50 -21.34 -3.33
N ASP A 105 10.89 -22.53 -3.79
CA ASP A 105 11.33 -22.72 -5.17
C ASP A 105 10.14 -22.88 -6.13
N THR A 106 8.97 -23.29 -5.60
CA THR A 106 7.73 -23.43 -6.37
C THR A 106 6.55 -22.72 -5.71
N LEU A 107 5.50 -22.46 -6.47
CA LEU A 107 4.26 -21.85 -5.97
C LEU A 107 3.52 -22.77 -4.99
N GLU A 108 3.60 -24.08 -5.20
CA GLU A 108 2.98 -25.08 -4.32
C GLU A 108 3.65 -25.07 -2.95
N GLU A 109 4.98 -25.07 -2.90
CA GLU A 109 5.74 -24.97 -1.65
C GLU A 109 5.50 -23.61 -0.97
N LEU A 110 5.43 -22.52 -1.75
CA LEU A 110 5.09 -21.20 -1.21
C LEU A 110 3.71 -21.23 -0.56
N ALA A 111 2.73 -21.84 -1.23
CA ALA A 111 1.37 -21.90 -0.75
C ALA A 111 1.26 -22.70 0.55
N GLU A 112 1.95 -23.84 0.64
CA GLU A 112 2.04 -24.66 1.84
C GLU A 112 2.62 -23.86 3.02
N LYS A 113 3.75 -23.17 2.81
CA LYS A 113 4.41 -22.37 3.85
C LYS A 113 3.56 -21.18 4.32
N LEU A 114 2.73 -20.61 3.44
CA LEU A 114 1.80 -19.53 3.80
C LEU A 114 0.45 -20.04 4.35
N GLY A 115 0.18 -21.35 4.29
CA GLY A 115 -1.12 -21.91 4.68
C GLY A 115 -2.26 -21.55 3.72
N ILE A 116 -1.97 -21.43 2.42
CA ILE A 116 -2.93 -21.04 1.38
C ILE A 116 -3.22 -22.16 0.38
N ASP A 117 -4.33 -22.06 -0.36
CA ASP A 117 -4.70 -23.06 -1.37
C ASP A 117 -3.71 -23.05 -2.54
N ALA A 118 -2.89 -24.10 -2.63
CA ALA A 118 -1.87 -24.25 -3.67
C ALA A 118 -2.46 -24.33 -5.08
N ALA A 119 -3.56 -25.06 -5.26
CA ALA A 119 -4.18 -25.23 -6.57
C ALA A 119 -4.83 -23.92 -7.03
N GLY A 120 -5.50 -23.23 -6.09
CA GLY A 120 -6.00 -21.89 -6.32
C GLY A 120 -4.87 -20.93 -6.70
N LEU A 121 -3.76 -20.91 -5.94
CA LEU A 121 -2.67 -19.96 -6.17
C LEU A 121 -2.08 -20.14 -7.57
N ALA A 122 -1.80 -21.39 -7.95
CA ALA A 122 -1.28 -21.71 -9.27
C ALA A 122 -2.22 -21.24 -10.39
N ALA A 123 -3.53 -21.49 -10.26
CA ALA A 123 -4.52 -21.05 -11.24
C ALA A 123 -4.61 -19.52 -11.35
N GLU A 124 -4.52 -18.83 -10.21
CA GLU A 124 -4.57 -17.38 -10.14
C GLU A 124 -3.32 -16.73 -10.77
N ILE A 125 -2.14 -17.29 -10.50
CA ILE A 125 -0.88 -16.82 -11.09
C ILE A 125 -0.85 -17.09 -12.60
N ALA A 126 -1.32 -18.26 -13.04
CA ALA A 126 -1.41 -18.58 -14.46
C ALA A 126 -2.30 -17.57 -15.22
N THR A 127 -3.50 -17.31 -14.71
CA THR A 127 -4.45 -16.34 -15.30
C THR A 127 -3.84 -14.94 -15.41
N PHE A 128 -3.11 -14.51 -14.38
CA PHE A 128 -2.45 -13.22 -14.43
C PHE A 128 -1.27 -13.14 -15.34
N ASN A 129 -0.45 -14.19 -15.41
CA ASN A 129 0.70 -14.18 -16.31
C ASN A 129 0.23 -14.04 -17.77
N GLU A 130 -0.88 -14.70 -18.14
CA GLU A 130 -1.52 -14.51 -19.45
C GLU A 130 -1.98 -13.07 -19.69
N ASN A 131 -2.56 -12.43 -18.68
CA ASN A 131 -3.05 -11.05 -18.72
C ASN A 131 -1.90 -10.03 -18.75
N ALA A 132 -0.87 -10.24 -17.93
CA ALA A 132 0.34 -9.43 -17.87
C ALA A 132 1.13 -9.48 -19.18
N ALA A 133 1.23 -10.66 -19.81
CA ALA A 133 1.83 -10.79 -21.14
C ALA A 133 1.11 -9.98 -22.21
N LYS A 134 -0.21 -9.76 -22.07
CA LYS A 134 -1.02 -8.89 -22.93
C LYS A 134 -1.00 -7.42 -22.51
N GLY A 135 -0.45 -7.11 -21.34
CA GLY A 135 -0.47 -5.77 -20.74
C GLY A 135 -1.85 -5.29 -20.26
N VAL A 136 -2.81 -6.20 -20.08
CA VAL A 136 -4.19 -5.85 -19.72
C VAL A 136 -4.63 -6.69 -18.52
N ASP A 137 -5.14 -6.05 -17.49
CA ASP A 137 -5.82 -6.71 -16.38
C ASP A 137 -7.34 -6.51 -16.53
N PRO A 138 -8.08 -7.49 -17.07
CA PRO A 138 -9.51 -7.35 -17.34
C PRO A 138 -10.37 -7.39 -16.08
N VAL A 139 -9.83 -7.87 -14.95
CA VAL A 139 -10.57 -7.97 -13.69
C VAL A 139 -10.38 -6.70 -12.89
N TYR A 140 -9.14 -6.22 -12.80
CA TYR A 140 -8.81 -5.07 -11.99
C TYR A 140 -8.32 -3.84 -12.75
N HIS A 141 -8.34 -3.81 -14.08
CA HIS A 141 -8.07 -2.58 -14.85
C HIS A 141 -6.75 -1.89 -14.46
N ARG A 142 -5.78 -2.69 -14.01
CA ARG A 142 -4.51 -2.23 -13.47
C ARG A 142 -3.63 -1.71 -14.60
N GLY A 143 -3.07 -0.52 -14.42
CA GLY A 143 -2.21 0.12 -15.41
C GLY A 143 -2.97 0.90 -16.48
N GLU A 144 -4.30 1.02 -16.37
CA GLU A 144 -5.10 1.85 -17.28
C GLU A 144 -5.04 3.35 -16.92
N LYS A 145 -4.61 3.69 -15.70
CA LYS A 145 -4.50 5.08 -15.22
C LYS A 145 -3.06 5.49 -15.00
N HIS A 146 -2.76 6.76 -15.26
CA HIS A 146 -1.44 7.34 -14.95
C HIS A 146 -1.03 7.20 -13.49
N LEU A 147 -1.99 7.17 -12.56
CA LEU A 147 -1.69 6.97 -11.14
C LEU A 147 -1.02 5.62 -10.89
N ASP A 148 -1.44 4.55 -11.58
CA ASP A 148 -0.86 3.21 -11.39
C ASP A 148 0.62 3.20 -11.83
N ILE A 149 0.92 3.90 -12.92
CA ILE A 149 2.28 4.05 -13.46
C ILE A 149 3.13 4.91 -12.53
N ASN A 150 2.63 6.09 -12.14
CA ASN A 150 3.36 7.03 -11.28
C ASN A 150 3.61 6.47 -9.89
N THR A 151 2.76 5.55 -9.44
CA THR A 151 2.95 4.92 -8.15
C THR A 151 4.02 3.84 -8.20
N THR A 152 4.53 3.30 -9.32
CA THR A 152 5.63 2.29 -9.29
C THR A 152 6.98 2.77 -8.74
N GLY A 153 7.01 3.97 -8.18
CA GLY A 153 8.12 4.52 -7.42
C GLY A 153 9.19 5.02 -8.36
N VAL A 154 10.43 4.62 -8.10
CA VAL A 154 11.56 4.97 -8.98
C VAL A 154 11.44 4.39 -10.38
N MET A 155 10.60 3.36 -10.56
CA MET A 155 10.37 2.72 -11.85
C MET A 155 9.21 3.35 -12.60
N ALA A 156 8.67 4.48 -12.12
CA ALA A 156 7.56 5.18 -12.75
C ALA A 156 7.89 5.53 -14.20
N GLY A 157 7.25 4.82 -15.13
CA GLY A 157 7.45 5.00 -16.57
C GLY A 157 8.77 4.46 -17.13
N SER A 158 9.61 3.76 -16.34
CA SER A 158 10.93 3.29 -16.80
C SER A 158 10.94 1.87 -17.36
N ARG A 159 9.94 1.04 -17.00
CA ARG A 159 9.82 -0.38 -17.44
C ARG A 159 9.31 -0.49 -18.88
N THR A 160 10.20 -0.32 -19.86
CA THR A 160 9.89 -0.45 -21.29
C THR A 160 9.95 -1.89 -21.81
N ASP A 161 10.40 -2.83 -20.99
CA ASP A 161 10.50 -4.27 -21.29
C ASP A 161 9.16 -5.01 -21.18
N LEU A 162 8.14 -4.38 -20.58
CA LEU A 162 6.81 -4.95 -20.38
C LEU A 162 5.80 -4.33 -21.35
N ALA A 163 4.78 -5.10 -21.74
CA ALA A 163 3.63 -4.58 -22.48
C ALA A 163 2.87 -3.50 -21.69
N ASN A 164 2.86 -3.62 -20.36
CA ASN A 164 2.35 -2.62 -19.44
C ASN A 164 3.33 -2.52 -18.25
N PRO A 165 3.86 -1.34 -17.92
CA PRO A 165 4.94 -1.17 -16.94
C PRO A 165 4.56 -1.57 -15.51
N VAL A 166 3.26 -1.77 -15.23
CA VAL A 166 2.77 -2.18 -13.90
C VAL A 166 2.29 -3.64 -13.85
N LEU A 167 2.40 -4.38 -14.95
CA LEU A 167 1.98 -5.78 -15.08
C LEU A 167 3.15 -6.65 -15.55
N ALA A 168 3.93 -7.16 -14.58
CA ALA A 168 4.99 -8.12 -14.82
C ALA A 168 4.47 -9.55 -14.54
N PRO A 169 4.68 -10.52 -15.44
CA PRO A 169 4.43 -11.94 -15.14
C PRO A 169 5.27 -12.41 -13.94
N LEU A 170 4.70 -13.30 -13.13
CA LEU A 170 5.38 -14.00 -12.03
C LEU A 170 5.74 -15.41 -12.49
N ALA A 171 6.96 -15.59 -12.99
CA ALA A 171 7.34 -16.83 -13.69
C ALA A 171 8.67 -17.43 -13.22
N THR A 172 9.52 -16.63 -12.54
CA THR A 172 10.89 -17.06 -12.23
C THR A 172 11.07 -17.31 -10.74
N GLY A 173 11.16 -18.58 -10.36
CA GLY A 173 11.52 -18.96 -9.00
C GLY A 173 12.94 -18.49 -8.61
N PRO A 174 13.26 -18.38 -7.31
CA PRO A 174 12.37 -18.62 -6.17
C PRO A 174 11.23 -17.60 -6.08
N PHE A 175 10.11 -18.05 -5.51
CA PHE A 175 8.96 -17.22 -5.21
C PHE A 175 9.00 -16.77 -3.75
N TYR A 176 8.51 -15.56 -3.52
CA TYR A 176 8.45 -14.93 -2.22
C TYR A 176 7.02 -14.59 -1.88
N GLY A 177 6.65 -14.72 -0.61
CA GLY A 177 5.36 -14.27 -0.14
C GLY A 177 5.38 -13.78 1.30
N ALA A 178 4.44 -12.90 1.62
CA ALA A 178 4.30 -12.33 2.96
C ALA A 178 2.82 -12.15 3.31
N VAL A 179 2.50 -12.30 4.59
CA VAL A 179 1.18 -11.91 5.11
C VAL A 179 1.04 -10.39 4.99
N TYR A 180 -0.08 -9.96 4.43
CA TYR A 180 -0.43 -8.57 4.23
C TYR A 180 -1.73 -8.25 4.96
N VAL A 181 -1.68 -7.25 5.83
CA VAL A 181 -2.82 -6.78 6.63
C VAL A 181 -2.94 -5.27 6.49
N PRO A 182 -4.15 -4.70 6.63
CA PRO A 182 -4.33 -3.26 6.54
C PRO A 182 -3.55 -2.55 7.65
N GLY A 183 -2.65 -1.66 7.24
CA GLY A 183 -1.92 -0.76 8.13
C GLY A 183 -2.55 0.63 8.14
N THR A 184 -2.32 1.40 9.21
CA THR A 184 -2.72 2.81 9.30
C THR A 184 -1.51 3.73 9.43
N CYS A 185 -1.53 4.85 8.72
CA CYS A 185 -0.55 5.93 8.84
C CYS A 185 -1.05 7.10 9.72
N GLY A 186 -2.11 6.87 10.49
CA GLY A 186 -2.78 7.87 11.32
C GLY A 186 -4.29 7.89 11.09
N THR A 187 -5.02 8.49 12.02
CA THR A 187 -6.46 8.70 11.91
C THR A 187 -6.75 10.05 11.26
N ALA A 188 -7.78 10.12 10.42
CA ALA A 188 -8.23 11.36 9.76
C ALA A 188 -9.42 12.04 10.49
N GLY A 189 -9.83 11.51 11.65
CA GLY A 189 -10.74 12.19 12.56
C GLY A 189 -10.00 13.08 13.55
N GLY A 190 -10.73 13.77 14.43
CA GLY A 190 -10.15 14.61 15.48
C GLY A 190 -11.07 15.75 15.86
N LEU A 191 -10.51 16.77 16.52
CA LEU A 191 -11.24 17.98 16.89
C LEU A 191 -11.62 18.78 15.64
N THR A 192 -12.88 19.19 15.53
CA THR A 192 -13.32 20.11 14.48
C THR A 192 -12.66 21.47 14.70
N ILE A 193 -12.12 22.06 13.63
CA ILE A 193 -11.46 23.36 13.67
C ILE A 193 -12.07 24.34 12.67
N ASN A 194 -11.97 25.63 12.95
CA ASN A 194 -12.25 26.70 11.99
C ASN A 194 -11.02 27.02 11.11
N GLU A 195 -11.14 28.03 10.25
CA GLU A 195 -10.08 28.50 9.35
C GLU A 195 -8.83 29.03 10.07
N ASN A 196 -8.95 29.36 11.36
CA ASN A 196 -7.85 29.84 12.22
C ASN A 196 -7.22 28.71 13.06
N ALA A 197 -7.55 27.45 12.76
CA ALA A 197 -7.15 26.26 13.52
C ALA A 197 -7.66 26.21 14.98
N GLN A 198 -8.61 27.07 15.34
CA GLN A 198 -9.25 27.03 16.66
C GLN A 198 -10.23 25.87 16.71
N VAL A 199 -10.24 25.14 17.82
CA VAL A 199 -11.24 24.10 18.06
C VAL A 199 -12.60 24.74 18.24
N VAL A 200 -13.62 24.18 17.59
CA VAL A 200 -15.01 24.63 17.71
C VAL A 200 -15.83 23.66 18.56
N ASN A 201 -16.79 24.21 19.31
CA ASN A 201 -17.75 23.41 20.08
C ASN A 201 -18.85 22.83 19.16
N VAL A 202 -19.83 22.14 19.75
CA VAL A 202 -20.96 21.53 19.03
C VAL A 202 -21.88 22.52 18.31
N ASN A 203 -21.83 23.81 18.68
CA ASN A 203 -22.57 24.89 18.03
C ASN A 203 -21.75 25.57 16.92
N GLY A 204 -20.50 25.14 16.69
CA GLY A 204 -19.58 25.78 15.75
C GLY A 204 -18.88 27.02 16.31
N GLU A 205 -18.98 27.29 17.61
CA GLU A 205 -18.36 28.46 18.24
C GLU A 205 -16.90 28.14 18.63
N PRO A 206 -15.93 29.02 18.34
CA PRO A 206 -14.54 28.81 18.74
C PRO A 206 -14.38 28.73 20.26
N ILE A 207 -13.63 27.73 20.73
CA ILE A 207 -13.22 27.63 22.13
C ILE A 207 -11.97 28.48 22.32
N GLU A 208 -12.05 29.45 23.23
CA GLU A 208 -10.97 30.40 23.47
C GLU A 208 -9.68 29.68 23.87
N HIS A 209 -8.57 30.11 23.25
CA HIS A 209 -7.21 29.59 23.48
C HIS A 209 -6.98 28.10 23.15
N LEU A 210 -7.95 27.41 22.54
CA LEU A 210 -7.81 25.99 22.18
C LEU A 210 -7.64 25.82 20.66
N TYR A 211 -6.55 25.17 20.26
CA TYR A 211 -6.18 24.94 18.86
C TYR A 211 -5.85 23.46 18.63
N ALA A 212 -6.10 22.97 17.42
CA ALA A 212 -5.74 21.61 17.01
C ALA A 212 -5.21 21.60 15.58
N VAL A 213 -4.19 20.80 15.33
CA VAL A 213 -3.49 20.71 14.03
C VAL A 213 -3.05 19.28 13.75
N GLY A 214 -2.78 18.98 12.49
CA GLY A 214 -2.39 17.63 12.06
C GLY A 214 -3.44 16.59 12.45
N ASN A 215 -3.00 15.40 12.88
CA ASN A 215 -3.90 14.29 13.23
C ASN A 215 -4.68 14.50 14.55
N CYS A 216 -4.48 15.61 15.26
CA CYS A 216 -5.32 15.97 16.42
C CYS A 216 -6.62 16.68 15.99
N SER A 217 -6.66 17.26 14.80
CA SER A 217 -7.88 17.83 14.22
C SER A 217 -8.50 16.87 13.20
N SER A 218 -9.76 17.11 12.81
CA SER A 218 -10.40 16.40 11.69
C SER A 218 -9.74 16.68 10.32
N GLY A 219 -8.63 17.44 10.31
CA GLY A 219 -7.85 17.79 9.13
C GLY A 219 -8.60 18.70 8.15
N VAL A 220 -7.87 19.17 7.15
CA VAL A 220 -8.42 19.98 6.05
C VAL A 220 -9.00 19.13 4.92
N SER A 221 -8.68 17.83 4.90
CA SER A 221 -9.11 16.89 3.84
C SER A 221 -10.41 16.16 4.15
N GLY A 222 -11.10 16.50 5.26
CA GLY A 222 -12.43 15.97 5.57
C GLY A 222 -12.48 14.45 5.68
N GLY A 223 -11.44 13.82 6.25
CA GLY A 223 -11.38 12.36 6.37
C GLY A 223 -10.89 11.62 5.12
N THR A 224 -10.57 12.32 4.02
CA THR A 224 -10.11 11.69 2.77
C THR A 224 -8.59 11.81 2.58
N TYR A 225 -8.01 10.85 1.88
CA TYR A 225 -6.59 10.87 1.54
C TYR A 225 -6.38 11.48 0.14
N VAL A 226 -6.17 12.79 0.07
CA VAL A 226 -6.12 13.50 -1.23
C VAL A 226 -4.82 13.27 -2.01
N HIS A 227 -3.67 13.19 -1.35
CA HIS A 227 -2.39 12.85 -1.97
C HIS A 227 -1.31 12.53 -0.92
N GLY A 228 -0.24 11.86 -1.35
CA GLY A 228 0.92 11.55 -0.52
C GLY A 228 1.58 12.80 0.10
N GLY A 229 1.43 12.98 1.41
CA GLY A 229 2.00 14.12 2.14
C GLY A 229 0.95 15.05 2.77
N ILE A 230 -0.35 14.84 2.50
CA ILE A 230 -1.42 15.69 3.04
C ILE A 230 -1.38 15.83 4.56
N SER A 231 -1.10 14.76 5.30
CA SER A 231 -1.05 14.79 6.78
C SER A 231 0.04 15.73 7.29
N LEU A 232 1.24 15.69 6.69
CA LEU A 232 2.36 16.54 7.07
C LEU A 232 2.16 17.98 6.60
N GLY A 233 1.74 18.16 5.34
CA GLY A 233 1.53 19.48 4.75
C GLY A 233 0.42 20.26 5.47
N SER A 234 -0.74 19.64 5.71
CA SER A 234 -1.82 20.26 6.46
C SER A 234 -1.45 20.52 7.92
N GLY A 235 -0.73 19.59 8.56
CA GLY A 235 -0.20 19.80 9.91
C GLY A 235 0.70 21.03 10.00
N ALA A 236 1.68 21.15 9.08
CA ALA A 236 2.61 22.27 9.06
C ALA A 236 1.91 23.61 8.80
N VAL A 237 1.03 23.67 7.79
CA VAL A 237 0.30 24.90 7.42
C VAL A 237 -0.66 25.32 8.54
N MET A 238 -1.46 24.40 9.07
CA MET A 238 -2.41 24.73 10.14
C MET A 238 -1.70 25.11 11.45
N SER A 239 -0.51 24.56 11.71
CA SER A 239 0.35 25.01 12.82
C SER A 239 0.77 26.47 12.65
N TRP A 240 1.20 26.85 11.44
CA TRP A 240 1.55 28.23 11.14
C TRP A 240 0.34 29.17 11.27
N VAL A 241 -0.83 28.76 10.76
CA VAL A 241 -2.09 29.52 10.89
C VAL A 241 -2.45 29.74 12.36
N ALA A 242 -2.44 28.67 13.17
CA ALA A 242 -2.75 28.74 14.60
C ALA A 242 -1.86 29.78 15.32
N VAL A 243 -0.55 29.73 15.07
CA VAL A 243 0.41 30.64 15.71
C VAL A 243 0.17 32.09 15.29
N ASN A 244 -0.08 32.36 14.00
CA ASN A 244 -0.35 33.73 13.54
C ASN A 244 -1.64 34.29 14.13
N HIS A 245 -2.69 33.47 14.25
CA HIS A 245 -3.94 33.89 14.89
C HIS A 245 -3.73 34.23 16.37
N VAL A 246 -2.99 33.38 17.11
CA VAL A 246 -2.64 33.64 18.52
C VAL A 246 -1.86 34.94 18.68
N LEU A 247 -0.90 35.21 17.78
CA LEU A 247 -0.07 36.42 17.86
C LEU A 247 -0.86 37.69 17.50
N ALA A 248 -1.75 37.62 16.51
CA ALA A 248 -2.60 38.74 16.14
C ALA A 248 -3.60 39.13 17.25
N ALA A 249 -4.12 38.15 18.00
CA ALA A 249 -5.02 38.41 19.13
C ALA A 249 -4.33 39.04 20.37
N LYS A 250 -2.99 39.07 20.40
CA LYS A 250 -2.20 39.68 21.48
C LYS A 250 -1.76 41.12 21.19
N ALA A 251 -1.92 41.59 19.95
CA ALA A 251 -1.54 42.93 19.49
C ALA A 251 -2.71 43.92 19.65
#